data_AF-A0AAW8KMY6-F1
#
_entry.id   AF-A0AAW8KMY6-F1
#
_cell.length_a   1.000
_cell.length_b   1.000
_cell.length_c   1.000
_cell.angle_alpha   90.00
_cell.angle_beta   90.00
_cell.angle_gamma   90.00
#
_symmetry.space_group_name_H-M   'P 1'
#
loop_
_entity.id
_entity.type
_entity.pdbx_description
1 polymer ?
#
loop_
_entity_poly.entity_id
_entity_poly.type
_entity_poly.pdbx_seq_one_letter_code
_entity_poly.pdbx_strand_id
1 'polypeptide(L)' 'MLIGFNDMSAAAIAIIGGADGPTSIFLAMKLGQNELMGPIAVAAYSYMALVPIIQPPIMRLF' A
#
# COMPACT_ATOMS: atom_id res chain seq x y z
N MET A 1 2.43 -10.38 14.55
CA MET A 1 3.27 -9.31 13.92
C MET A 1 4.60 -9.91 13.52
N LEU A 2 4.83 -10.20 12.23
CA LEU A 2 6.03 -10.91 11.77
C LEU A 2 7.29 -10.02 11.61
N ILE A 3 7.15 -8.68 11.69
CA ILE A 3 8.25 -7.73 11.41
C ILE A 3 8.24 -6.52 12.37
N GLY A 4 7.67 -6.66 13.58
CA GLY A 4 7.67 -5.58 14.58
C GLY A 4 6.74 -4.40 14.33
N PHE A 5 5.88 -4.45 13.32
CA PHE A 5 4.83 -3.43 13.09
C PHE A 5 3.67 -3.59 14.08
N ASN A 6 3.23 -2.49 14.69
CA ASN A 6 2.01 -2.44 15.50
C ASN A 6 0.75 -2.66 14.62
N ASP A 7 -0.42 -2.93 15.23
CA ASP A 7 -1.62 -3.30 14.46
C ASP A 7 -2.09 -2.15 13.54
N MET A 8 -1.90 -0.90 13.98
CA MET A 8 -2.26 0.29 13.20
C MET A 8 -1.33 0.53 12.01
N SER A 9 -0.03 0.22 12.14
CA SER A 9 0.95 0.29 11.05
C SER A 9 0.74 -0.84 10.05
N ALA A 10 0.44 -2.05 10.52
CA ALA A 10 0.05 -3.14 9.65
C ALA A 10 -1.23 -2.80 8.87
N ALA A 11 -2.23 -2.22 9.53
CA ALA A 11 -3.45 -1.72 8.88
C ALA A 11 -3.14 -0.61 7.86
N ALA A 12 -2.27 0.35 8.20
CA ALA A 12 -1.85 1.43 7.32
C ALA A 12 -1.16 0.90 6.04
N ILE A 13 -0.29 -0.11 6.16
CA ILE A 13 0.42 -0.74 5.04
C ILE A 13 -0.53 -1.58 4.16
N ALA A 14 -1.46 -2.32 4.76
CA ALA A 14 -2.37 -3.20 4.04
C ALA A 14 -3.25 -2.44 3.02
N ILE A 15 -3.54 -1.16 3.25
CA ILE A 15 -4.39 -0.33 2.38
C ILE A 15 -3.76 -0.11 1.00
N ILE A 16 -2.42 -0.22 0.88
CA ILE A 16 -1.71 -0.16 -0.40
C ILE A 16 -2.27 -1.17 -1.40
N GLY A 17 -2.70 -2.35 -0.93
CA GLY A 17 -3.29 -3.40 -1.76
C GLY A 17 -4.62 -3.01 -2.43
N GLY A 18 -5.30 -1.98 -1.93
CA GLY A 18 -6.49 -1.40 -2.56
C GLY A 18 -6.18 -0.61 -3.83
N ALA A 19 -4.89 -0.36 -4.14
CA ALA A 19 -4.44 0.39 -5.32
C ALA A 19 -5.06 1.79 -5.45
N ASP A 20 -5.34 2.46 -4.33
CA ASP A 20 -5.84 3.85 -4.28
C ASP A 20 -4.91 4.74 -3.43
N GLY A 21 -4.26 5.71 -4.07
CA GLY A 21 -3.13 6.46 -3.53
C GLY A 21 -3.59 7.52 -2.51
N PRO A 22 -4.53 8.40 -2.88
CA PRO A 22 -5.15 9.35 -1.96
C PRO A 22 -5.75 8.69 -0.73
N THR A 23 -6.43 7.54 -0.89
CA THR A 23 -7.03 6.80 0.23
C THR A 23 -5.97 6.17 1.14
N SER A 24 -4.89 5.61 0.57
CA SER A 24 -3.77 5.06 1.34
C SER A 24 -3.10 6.12 2.22
N ILE A 25 -2.89 7.33 1.68
CA ILE A 25 -2.32 8.46 2.42
C ILE A 25 -3.30 8.97 3.48
N PHE A 26 -4.56 9.18 3.12
CA PHE A 26 -5.58 9.68 4.04
C PHE A 26 -5.78 8.77 5.25
N LEU A 27 -5.79 7.45 5.03
CA LEU A 27 -6.03 6.49 6.10
C LEU A 27 -4.77 6.26 6.95
N ALA A 28 -3.56 6.36 6.38
CA ALA A 28 -2.32 6.42 7.16
C ALA A 28 -2.29 7.63 8.11
N MET A 29 -2.75 8.81 7.66
CA MET A 29 -2.94 9.99 8.52
C MET A 29 -3.97 9.73 9.62
N LYS A 30 -5.11 9.12 9.27
CA LYS A 30 -6.19 8.83 10.22
C LYS A 30 -5.78 7.82 11.31
N LEU A 31 -4.88 6.89 10.98
CA LEU A 31 -4.33 5.90 11.91
C LEU A 31 -3.10 6.41 12.70
N GLY A 32 -2.74 7.69 12.53
CA GLY A 32 -1.60 8.30 13.22
C GLY A 32 -0.23 7.78 12.76
N GLN A 33 -0.16 7.12 11.59
CA GLN A 33 1.06 6.52 11.04
C GLN A 33 1.81 7.49 10.12
N ASN A 34 2.05 8.71 10.60
CA ASN A 34 2.69 9.77 9.81
C ASN A 34 4.11 9.42 9.37
N GLU A 35 4.86 8.65 10.19
CA GLU A 35 6.21 8.20 9.86
C GLU A 35 6.24 7.22 8.69
N LEU A 36 5.15 6.46 8.50
CA LEU A 36 5.00 5.50 7.39
C LEU A 36 4.37 6.12 6.15
N MET A 37 3.89 7.37 6.23
CA MET A 37 3.14 8.01 5.16
C MET A 37 3.98 8.22 3.89
N GLY A 38 5.26 8.60 4.05
CA GLY A 38 6.20 8.74 2.93
C GLY A 38 6.42 7.40 2.21
N PRO A 39 6.85 6.33 2.92
CA PRO A 39 6.97 4.98 2.36
C PRO A 39 5.68 4.45 1.73
N ILE A 40 4.52 4.63 2.39
CA ILE A 40 3.20 4.21 1.89
C ILE A 40 2.87 4.92 0.57
N ALA A 41 3.09 6.23 0.49
CA ALA A 41 2.85 7.00 -0.73
C ALA A 41 3.71 6.50 -1.90
N VAL A 42 5.02 6.31 -1.66
CA VAL A 42 5.94 5.80 -2.69
C VAL A 42 5.51 4.41 -3.16
N ALA A 43 5.20 3.51 -2.24
CA ALA A 43 4.76 2.15 -2.57
C ALA A 43 3.42 2.15 -3.35
N ALA A 44 2.42 2.91 -2.90
CA ALA A 44 1.11 2.97 -3.54
C ALA A 44 1.19 3.45 -4.99
N TYR A 45 1.85 4.58 -5.24
CA TYR A 45 2.00 5.10 -6.61
C TYR A 45 2.91 4.21 -7.47
N SER A 46 3.97 3.63 -6.90
CA SER A 46 4.86 2.72 -7.63
C SER A 46 4.11 1.46 -8.08
N TYR A 47 3.31 0.84 -7.20
CA TYR A 47 2.55 -0.36 -7.55
C TYR A 47 1.43 -0.08 -8.57
N MET A 48 0.79 1.10 -8.53
CA MET A 48 -0.16 1.51 -9.56
C MET A 48 0.50 1.60 -10.94
N ALA A 49 1.69 2.18 -11.01
CA ALA A 49 2.45 2.26 -12.27
C ALA A 49 2.87 0.88 -12.79
N LEU A 50 3.03 -0.10 -11.90
CA LEU A 50 3.39 -1.47 -12.24
C LEU A 50 2.20 -2.35 -12.66
N VAL A 51 0.95 -1.88 -12.53
CA VAL A 51 -0.25 -2.65 -12.93
C VAL A 51 -0.17 -3.19 -14.36
N PRO A 52 0.22 -2.42 -15.39
CA PRO A 52 0.34 -2.94 -16.76
C PRO A 52 1.40 -4.03 -16.94
N ILE A 53 2.35 -4.14 -16.01
CA ILE A 53 3.40 -5.15 -16.03
C ILE A 53 2.96 -6.38 -15.23
N ILE A 54 2.29 -6.18 -14.09
CA ILE A 54 1.87 -7.26 -13.19
C ILE A 54 0.59 -7.94 -13.69
N GLN A 55 -0.37 -7.17 -14.22
CA GLN A 55 -1.70 -7.67 -14.57
C GLN A 55 -1.69 -8.66 -15.76
N PRO A 56 -1.01 -8.41 -16.90
CA PRO A 56 -1.07 -9.33 -18.05
C PRO A 56 -0.43 -10.72 -17.78
N PRO A 57 0.71 -10.85 -17.09
CA PRO A 57 1.25 -12.15 -16.70
C PRO A 57 0.34 -12.93 -15.75
N ILE A 58 -0.25 -12.27 -14.75
CA ILE A 58 -1.20 -12.91 -13.80
C ILE A 58 -2.40 -13.47 -14.58
N MET A 59 -2.97 -12.69 -15.50
CA MET A 59 -4.12 -13.11 -16.33
C MET A 59 -3.79 -14.22 -17.35
N ARG A 60 -2.51 -14.51 -17.61
CA ARG A 60 -2.08 -15.62 -18.47
C ARG A 60 -1.76 -16.89 -17.69
N LEU A 61 -1.51 -16.76 -16.38
CA LEU A 61 -1.21 -17.86 -15.48
C LEU A 61 -2.47 -18.48 -14.85
N PHE A 62 -3.57 -17.72 -14.80
CA PHE A 62 -4.89 -18.15 -14.35
C PHE A 62 -5.89 -18.07 -15.50
#